data_AF-A0AAW2YPM7-F1
#
_entry.id   AF-A0AAW2YPM7-F1
#
_cell.length_a   1.000
_cell.length_b   1.000
_cell.length_c   1.000
_cell.angle_alpha   90.00
_cell.angle_beta   90.00
_cell.angle_gamma   90.00
#
_symmetry.space_group_name_H-M   'P 1'
#
loop_
_entity.id
_entity.type
_entity.pdbx_description
1 polymer ?
#
loop_
_entity_poly.entity_id
_entity_poly.type
_entity_poly.pdbx_seq_one_letter_code
_entity_poly.pdbx_strand_id
1 'polypeptide(L)'
;MALSRITNLIKHIKPFHYDRSGPSIQNIKDTTFHHVLCLGFTGNTHHLKIANAVAHSEQFHENQYLQRSLLNSNNDVLNIINFISKLAYPISFSVNGHVTAKNVKHVLKESFITTSDSNNKGIILYWSGHGKAVESIHSNSKELYLSMAKSSHNDTSEELVCLNKLISYWHSLQPVHPLFLILECCHSGLAVVEGLGTWGTSSTQPCLILTSCAAEDVSGGWIMDGANTGGILTNFLIDPIATYFKVIFNVFYEFGGDIFSNNPMKSFYDVFSYHIDNIIDDCDLRQDFIRLQKIAGSHVVVLFKHFMLLVRYGNKLYHPQDAKSFPDVSKCRDSEHWTLMEQEFEELILDLWSKMIPEQDITQ
;
A
#
# COMPACT_ATOMS: atom_id res chain seq x y z
N MET A 1 -0.10 -14.65 -28.60
CA MET A 1 -0.48 -16.08 -28.69
C MET A 1 -0.16 -16.85 -27.41
N ALA A 2 0.99 -16.59 -26.74
CA ALA A 2 1.31 -17.15 -25.42
C ALA A 2 0.33 -16.67 -24.33
N LEU A 3 0.03 -15.37 -24.28
CA LEU A 3 -0.89 -14.76 -23.31
C LEU A 3 -2.28 -15.43 -23.29
N SER A 4 -2.90 -15.70 -24.45
CA SER A 4 -4.23 -16.34 -24.50
C SER A 4 -4.21 -17.81 -24.06
N ARG A 5 -3.07 -18.51 -24.22
CA ARG A 5 -2.89 -19.87 -23.71
C ARG A 5 -2.78 -19.83 -22.20
N ILE A 6 -1.98 -18.93 -21.65
CA ILE A 6 -1.79 -18.74 -20.21
C ILE A 6 -3.10 -18.30 -19.54
N THR A 7 -3.85 -17.34 -20.09
CA THR A 7 -5.15 -16.93 -19.53
C THR A 7 -6.19 -18.07 -19.50
N ASN A 8 -6.16 -18.99 -20.48
CA ASN A 8 -7.01 -20.19 -20.45
C ASN A 8 -6.49 -21.25 -19.47
N LEU A 9 -5.17 -21.43 -19.36
CA LEU A 9 -4.53 -22.34 -18.40
C LEU A 9 -4.82 -21.92 -16.94
N ILE A 10 -4.67 -20.63 -16.65
CA ILE A 10 -4.80 -20.08 -15.30
C ILE A 10 -6.28 -20.12 -14.82
N LYS A 11 -7.29 -20.14 -15.71
CA LYS A 11 -8.71 -20.28 -15.30
C LYS A 11 -9.06 -21.64 -14.66
N HIS A 12 -8.22 -22.66 -14.79
CA HIS A 12 -8.53 -24.03 -14.38
C HIS A 12 -7.87 -24.48 -13.06
N ILE A 13 -6.99 -23.68 -12.45
CA ILE A 13 -6.44 -24.00 -11.12
C ILE A 13 -7.45 -23.55 -10.07
N LYS A 14 -7.85 -24.47 -9.18
CA LYS A 14 -8.73 -24.16 -8.06
C LYS A 14 -7.97 -23.37 -6.99
N PRO A 15 -8.59 -22.37 -6.33
CA PRO A 15 -7.97 -21.65 -5.23
C PRO A 15 -7.58 -22.62 -4.10
N PHE A 16 -6.34 -22.53 -3.63
CA PHE A 16 -5.88 -23.27 -2.45
C PHE A 16 -6.31 -22.53 -1.20
N HIS A 17 -6.90 -23.24 -0.23
CA HIS A 17 -7.29 -22.63 1.04
C HIS A 17 -6.05 -22.19 1.85
N TYR A 18 -6.09 -20.93 2.26
CA TYR A 18 -5.05 -20.21 2.99
C TYR A 18 -4.96 -20.66 4.46
N ASP A 19 -3.74 -21.01 4.91
CA ASP A 19 -3.39 -21.02 6.34
C ASP A 19 -2.59 -19.74 6.63
N ARG A 20 -3.10 -18.88 7.53
CA ARG A 20 -2.51 -17.57 7.84
C ARG A 20 -1.18 -17.66 8.60
N SER A 21 -0.75 -18.86 8.98
CA SER A 21 0.42 -19.13 9.82
C SER A 21 1.74 -19.16 9.01
N GLY A 22 2.14 -18.01 8.46
CA GLY A 22 3.51 -17.83 7.99
C GLY A 22 4.51 -17.81 9.16
N PRO A 23 5.74 -18.32 9.01
CA PRO A 23 6.81 -18.16 9.97
C PRO A 23 7.16 -16.68 10.09
N SER A 24 7.48 -16.28 11.32
CA SER A 24 7.90 -14.93 11.66
C SER A 24 9.20 -14.59 10.94
N ILE A 25 9.30 -13.39 10.34
CA ILE A 25 10.58 -12.78 9.96
C ILE A 25 11.28 -12.39 11.27
N GLN A 26 11.85 -13.37 11.95
CA GLN A 26 12.72 -13.13 13.10
C GLN A 26 14.08 -12.72 12.56
N ASN A 27 14.57 -11.58 13.04
CA ASN A 27 15.93 -11.03 12.90
C ASN A 27 16.14 -9.82 11.96
N ILE A 28 15.24 -8.85 11.93
CA ILE A 28 15.62 -7.47 11.56
C ILE A 28 15.82 -6.68 12.85
N LYS A 29 17.07 -6.61 13.35
CA LYS A 29 17.43 -5.90 14.59
C LYS A 29 17.62 -4.39 14.40
N ASP A 30 17.72 -3.92 13.16
CA ASP A 30 18.03 -2.53 12.81
C ASP A 30 16.82 -1.82 12.20
N THR A 31 15.72 -1.75 12.95
CA THR A 31 14.53 -0.97 12.52
C THR A 31 14.56 0.41 13.17
N THR A 32 14.33 1.45 12.37
CA THR A 32 14.20 2.82 12.90
C THR A 32 12.74 3.13 13.26
N PHE A 33 11.80 2.54 12.52
CA PHE A 33 10.37 2.66 12.75
C PHE A 33 9.86 1.48 13.60
N HIS A 34 9.46 1.74 14.85
CA HIS A 34 8.84 0.75 15.73
C HIS A 34 7.39 1.10 16.10
N HIS A 35 6.82 2.14 15.50
CA HIS A 35 5.42 2.47 15.68
C HIS A 35 4.72 2.70 14.34
N VAL A 36 3.56 2.09 14.19
CA VAL A 36 2.67 2.28 13.06
C VAL A 36 1.37 2.86 13.59
N LEU A 37 1.05 4.06 13.14
CA LEU A 37 -0.24 4.69 13.33
C LEU A 37 -1.08 4.44 12.09
N CYS A 38 -2.08 3.58 12.23
CA CYS A 38 -3.04 3.31 11.17
C CYS A 38 -4.30 4.14 11.38
N LEU A 39 -4.56 5.04 10.44
CA LEU A 39 -5.74 5.87 10.35
C LEU A 39 -6.58 5.39 9.18
N GLY A 40 -7.59 4.58 9.47
CA GLY A 40 -8.63 4.23 8.51
C GLY A 40 -9.78 5.20 8.69
N PHE A 41 -10.11 5.97 7.66
CA PHE A 41 -11.26 6.83 7.74
C PHE A 41 -11.94 7.02 6.37
N THR A 42 -13.20 6.64 6.33
CA THR A 42 -13.94 6.54 5.07
C THR A 42 -14.77 7.78 4.75
N GLY A 43 -14.66 8.87 5.50
CA GLY A 43 -15.66 9.93 5.38
C GLY A 43 -17.01 9.48 5.90
N ASN A 44 -17.88 10.45 6.14
CA ASN A 44 -19.30 10.17 6.18
C ASN A 44 -19.84 10.40 4.76
N THR A 45 -19.50 9.46 3.89
CA THR A 45 -20.06 9.31 2.56
C THR A 45 -21.58 9.22 2.66
N HIS A 46 -22.30 10.33 2.48
CA HIS A 46 -23.77 10.39 2.41
C HIS A 46 -24.51 9.44 3.38
N HIS A 47 -24.41 9.63 4.70
CA HIS A 47 -25.11 8.84 5.73
C HIS A 47 -24.67 7.37 5.91
N LEU A 48 -23.62 6.93 5.22
CA LEU A 48 -23.14 5.55 5.28
C LEU A 48 -22.17 5.33 6.45
N LYS A 49 -22.62 4.59 7.46
CA LYS A 49 -21.74 3.85 8.39
C LYS A 49 -21.45 2.47 7.79
N ILE A 50 -20.35 1.81 8.15
CA ILE A 50 -20.05 0.43 7.71
C ILE A 50 -21.23 -0.52 7.95
N ALA A 51 -21.87 -0.44 9.13
CA ALA A 51 -23.06 -1.24 9.46
C ALA A 51 -24.24 -0.97 8.52
N ASN A 52 -24.42 0.28 8.08
CA ASN A 52 -25.48 0.67 7.14
C ASN A 52 -25.11 0.32 5.69
N ALA A 53 -23.82 0.39 5.32
CA ALA A 53 -23.33 0.00 4.00
C ALA A 53 -23.51 -1.51 3.75
N VAL A 54 -23.40 -2.34 4.78
CA VAL A 54 -23.71 -3.78 4.70
C VAL A 54 -25.22 -4.03 4.66
N ALA A 55 -26.00 -3.34 5.48
CA ALA A 55 -27.44 -3.57 5.63
C ALA A 55 -28.32 -3.03 4.48
N HIS A 56 -27.81 -2.07 3.69
CA HIS A 56 -28.58 -1.37 2.65
C HIS A 56 -27.98 -1.55 1.24
N SER A 57 -27.29 -2.66 0.98
CA SER A 57 -26.61 -2.93 -0.29
C SER A 57 -27.49 -2.78 -1.54
N GLU A 58 -28.79 -3.07 -1.41
CA GLU A 58 -29.79 -2.96 -2.49
C GLU A 58 -30.22 -1.51 -2.77
N GLN A 59 -29.96 -0.55 -1.88
CA GLN A 59 -30.37 0.85 -2.04
C GLN A 59 -29.33 1.71 -2.79
N PHE A 60 -28.17 1.15 -3.15
CA PHE A 60 -27.02 1.90 -3.69
C PHE A 60 -26.64 1.54 -5.13
N HIS A 61 -27.61 1.14 -5.96
CA HIS A 61 -27.36 0.83 -7.38
C HIS A 61 -26.65 1.98 -8.14
N GLU A 62 -26.85 3.23 -7.73
CA GLU A 62 -26.27 4.41 -8.39
C GLU A 62 -24.89 4.84 -7.85
N ASN A 63 -24.41 4.29 -6.71
CA ASN A 63 -23.16 4.77 -6.08
C ASN A 63 -22.30 3.65 -5.44
N GLN A 64 -22.19 2.52 -6.13
CA GLN A 64 -21.45 1.33 -5.68
C GLN A 64 -19.97 1.59 -5.32
N TYR A 65 -19.33 2.58 -5.96
CA TYR A 65 -17.94 2.98 -5.71
C TYR A 65 -17.72 3.44 -4.26
N LEU A 66 -18.69 4.20 -3.73
CA LEU A 66 -18.64 4.79 -2.41
C LEU A 66 -18.83 3.73 -1.31
N GLN A 67 -19.78 2.81 -1.52
CA GLN A 67 -20.04 1.68 -0.65
C GLN A 67 -18.81 0.77 -0.51
N ARG A 68 -18.14 0.46 -1.62
CA ARG A 68 -16.91 -0.36 -1.63
C ARG A 68 -15.76 0.32 -0.88
N SER A 69 -15.64 1.64 -1.03
CA SER A 69 -14.61 2.43 -0.34
C SER A 69 -14.74 2.36 1.19
N LEU A 70 -15.97 2.32 1.69
CA LEU A 70 -16.25 2.18 3.12
C LEU A 70 -15.90 0.81 3.70
N LEU A 71 -16.24 -0.26 2.97
CA LEU A 71 -16.04 -1.64 3.44
C LEU A 71 -14.55 -1.99 3.47
N ASN A 72 -13.78 -1.45 2.53
CA ASN A 72 -12.40 -1.88 2.33
C ASN A 72 -11.37 -1.08 3.14
N SER A 73 -11.65 0.16 3.56
CA SER A 73 -10.67 0.94 4.34
C SER A 73 -10.28 0.27 5.68
N ASN A 74 -11.23 -0.40 6.33
CA ASN A 74 -10.93 -1.20 7.53
C ASN A 74 -10.14 -2.46 7.19
N ASN A 75 -10.47 -3.12 6.08
CA ASN A 75 -9.73 -4.28 5.60
C ASN A 75 -8.28 -3.90 5.27
N ASP A 76 -8.06 -2.72 4.69
CA ASP A 76 -6.73 -2.20 4.39
C ASP A 76 -5.89 -2.01 5.64
N VAL A 77 -6.46 -1.35 6.63
CA VAL A 77 -5.80 -1.12 7.92
C VAL A 77 -5.41 -2.46 8.54
N LEU A 78 -6.32 -3.43 8.60
CA LEU A 78 -6.04 -4.76 9.15
C LEU A 78 -4.96 -5.49 8.35
N ASN A 79 -5.01 -5.42 7.02
CA ASN A 79 -4.05 -6.07 6.15
C ASN A 79 -2.65 -5.46 6.27
N ILE A 80 -2.54 -4.14 6.34
CA ILE A 80 -1.28 -3.43 6.57
C ILE A 80 -0.69 -3.76 7.94
N ILE A 81 -1.50 -3.81 8.99
CA ILE A 81 -1.05 -4.22 10.33
C ILE A 81 -0.50 -5.64 10.29
N ASN A 82 -1.26 -6.58 9.70
CA ASN A 82 -0.87 -7.98 9.59
C ASN A 82 0.42 -8.15 8.78
N PHE A 83 0.62 -7.34 7.73
CA PHE A 83 1.81 -7.40 6.91
C PHE A 83 3.03 -6.79 7.62
N ILE A 84 2.92 -5.57 8.14
CA ILE A 84 4.04 -4.88 8.80
C ILE A 84 4.48 -5.62 10.07
N SER A 85 3.54 -6.20 10.84
CA SER A 85 3.88 -7.03 12.01
C SER A 85 4.67 -8.28 11.68
N LYS A 86 4.53 -8.81 10.45
CA LYS A 86 5.38 -9.90 9.96
C LYS A 86 6.77 -9.40 9.58
N LEU A 87 6.92 -8.16 9.09
CA LEU A 87 8.18 -7.61 8.61
C LEU A 87 9.17 -7.19 9.71
N ALA A 88 8.72 -6.81 10.90
CA ALA A 88 9.63 -6.34 11.94
C ALA A 88 9.13 -6.62 13.37
N TYR A 89 10.08 -6.74 14.31
CA TYR A 89 9.78 -7.07 15.70
C TYR A 89 10.74 -6.37 16.68
N PRO A 90 10.25 -5.76 17.78
CA PRO A 90 8.85 -5.45 18.10
C PRO A 90 8.38 -4.14 17.44
N ILE A 91 7.18 -4.15 16.85
CA ILE A 91 6.44 -2.96 16.37
C ILE A 91 5.19 -2.77 17.22
N SER A 92 4.93 -1.54 17.63
CA SER A 92 3.70 -1.12 18.29
C SER A 92 2.71 -0.55 17.28
N PHE A 93 1.42 -0.82 17.48
CA PHE A 93 0.35 -0.36 16.58
C PHE A 93 -0.65 0.49 17.35
N SER A 94 -0.99 1.65 16.77
CA SER A 94 -2.15 2.45 17.17
C SER A 94 -3.17 2.43 16.03
N VAL A 95 -4.30 1.77 16.25
CA VAL A 95 -5.36 1.64 15.25
C VAL A 95 -6.52 2.53 15.64
N ASN A 96 -6.78 3.57 14.86
CA ASN A 96 -7.83 4.52 15.14
C ASN A 96 -8.83 4.59 13.98
N GLY A 97 -9.91 3.80 14.06
CA GLY A 97 -10.99 3.80 13.06
C GLY A 97 -11.97 4.98 13.18
N HIS A 98 -11.79 5.85 14.19
CA HIS A 98 -12.72 6.94 14.52
C HIS A 98 -11.99 8.28 14.73
N VAL A 99 -10.94 8.52 13.95
CA VAL A 99 -10.27 9.81 13.95
C VAL A 99 -11.18 10.87 13.34
N THR A 100 -11.28 11.99 14.05
CA THR A 100 -12.07 13.17 13.70
C THR A 100 -11.11 14.35 13.53
N ALA A 101 -11.55 15.39 12.82
CA ALA A 101 -10.79 16.63 12.70
C ALA A 101 -10.51 17.27 14.07
N LYS A 102 -11.41 17.10 15.05
CA LYS A 102 -11.25 17.60 16.43
C LYS A 102 -10.19 16.86 17.22
N ASN A 103 -10.06 15.54 17.06
CA ASN A 103 -9.17 14.72 17.88
C ASN A 103 -7.91 14.24 17.16
N VAL A 104 -7.75 14.45 15.84
CA VAL A 104 -6.56 13.98 15.09
C VAL A 104 -5.25 14.45 15.72
N LYS A 105 -5.17 15.71 16.17
CA LYS A 105 -3.99 16.23 16.86
C LYS A 105 -3.73 15.51 18.19
N HIS A 106 -4.80 15.17 18.91
CA HIS A 106 -4.68 14.41 20.15
C HIS A 106 -4.19 12.98 19.88
N VAL A 107 -4.74 12.31 18.87
CA VAL A 107 -4.30 10.97 18.44
C VAL A 107 -2.82 10.98 18.03
N LEU A 108 -2.39 11.97 17.24
CA LEU A 108 -0.97 12.15 16.89
C LEU A 108 -0.10 12.36 18.14
N LYS A 109 -0.59 13.13 19.12
CA LYS A 109 0.12 13.34 20.39
C LYS A 109 0.19 12.07 21.24
N GLU A 110 -0.85 11.26 21.30
CA GLU A 110 -0.84 9.99 22.03
C GLU A 110 0.10 8.96 21.39
N SER A 111 0.12 8.90 20.06
CA SER A 111 1.13 8.13 19.32
C SER A 111 2.54 8.60 19.66
N PHE A 112 2.77 9.92 19.75
CA PHE A 112 4.04 10.47 20.23
C PHE A 112 4.43 9.93 21.61
N ILE A 113 3.50 9.94 22.59
CA ILE A 113 3.81 9.52 23.98
C ILE A 113 4.22 8.04 23.98
N THR A 114 3.50 7.24 23.19
CA THR A 114 3.80 5.81 23.01
C THR A 114 5.19 5.62 22.38
N THR A 115 5.60 6.49 21.45
CA THR A 115 6.93 6.42 20.83
C THR A 115 8.06 6.95 21.72
N SER A 116 7.82 7.94 22.60
CA SER A 116 8.88 8.52 23.43
C SER A 116 9.38 7.59 24.54
N ASP A 117 8.54 6.66 25.00
CA ASP A 117 8.90 5.69 26.04
C ASP A 117 9.68 4.48 25.49
N SER A 118 9.70 4.32 24.17
CA SER A 118 10.51 3.32 23.47
C SER A 118 11.74 4.00 22.87
N ASN A 119 12.85 3.28 22.66
CA ASN A 119 14.02 3.78 21.90
C ASN A 119 13.69 4.02 20.40
N ASN A 120 12.46 4.40 20.11
CA ASN A 120 11.81 4.38 18.83
C ASN A 120 12.15 5.63 18.06
N LYS A 121 12.67 5.43 16.85
CA LYS A 121 13.30 6.51 16.09
C LYS A 121 12.38 7.06 15.00
N GLY A 122 11.23 6.46 14.69
CA GLY A 122 10.31 6.99 13.67
C GLY A 122 8.88 6.42 13.73
N ILE A 123 7.94 7.07 13.01
CA ILE A 123 6.54 6.62 12.88
C ILE A 123 6.14 6.34 11.42
N ILE A 124 5.45 5.23 11.18
CA ILE A 124 4.74 4.99 9.93
C ILE A 124 3.30 5.46 10.12
N LEU A 125 2.86 6.44 9.33
CA LEU A 125 1.48 6.88 9.28
C LEU A 125 0.83 6.32 8.02
N TYR A 126 -0.05 5.36 8.23
CA TYR A 126 -0.87 4.77 7.18
C TYR A 126 -2.24 5.44 7.16
N TRP A 127 -2.62 6.01 6.01
CA TRP A 127 -3.94 6.60 5.77
C TRP A 127 -4.67 5.84 4.67
N SER A 128 -5.83 5.27 5.00
CA SER A 128 -6.80 4.76 4.01
C SER A 128 -8.09 5.55 4.13
N GLY A 129 -8.46 6.26 3.06
CA GLY A 129 -9.62 7.14 3.10
C GLY A 129 -9.78 8.08 1.92
N HIS A 130 -10.62 9.11 2.07
CA HIS A 130 -10.79 10.15 1.06
C HIS A 130 -9.75 11.26 1.21
N GLY A 131 -9.26 11.73 0.06
CA GLY A 131 -8.40 12.90 -0.09
C GLY A 131 -9.02 13.88 -1.06
N LYS A 132 -8.77 15.16 -0.87
CA LYS A 132 -9.27 16.24 -1.72
C LYS A 132 -8.17 17.23 -2.03
N ALA A 133 -8.03 17.55 -3.31
CA ALA A 133 -7.21 18.68 -3.74
C ALA A 133 -7.99 19.98 -3.53
N VAL A 134 -7.43 20.92 -2.76
CA VAL A 134 -8.05 22.22 -2.51
C VAL A 134 -7.06 23.31 -2.89
N GLU A 135 -7.52 24.33 -3.61
CA GLU A 135 -6.67 25.48 -3.95
C GLU A 135 -6.31 26.26 -2.68
N SER A 136 -5.02 26.46 -2.45
CA SER A 136 -4.51 27.31 -1.39
C SER A 136 -4.87 28.77 -1.68
N ILE A 137 -5.42 29.44 -0.68
CA ILE A 137 -5.82 30.85 -0.72
C ILE A 137 -4.62 31.76 -1.02
N HIS A 138 -3.38 31.31 -0.74
CA HIS A 138 -2.20 32.15 -0.74
C HIS A 138 -1.12 31.78 -1.77
N SER A 139 -1.17 30.60 -2.41
CA SER A 139 -0.04 30.10 -3.20
C SER A 139 -0.36 29.67 -4.63
N ASN A 140 -1.60 29.86 -5.14
CA ASN A 140 -2.05 29.32 -6.44
C ASN A 140 -1.73 27.82 -6.64
N SER A 141 -1.41 27.10 -5.57
CA SER A 141 -1.07 25.69 -5.56
C SER A 141 -2.21 24.91 -4.92
N LYS A 142 -2.39 23.68 -5.34
CA LYS A 142 -3.31 22.76 -4.67
C LYS A 142 -2.60 22.16 -3.45
N GLU A 143 -3.34 22.04 -2.36
CA GLU A 143 -2.92 21.33 -1.15
C GLU A 143 -3.79 20.09 -0.95
N LEU A 144 -3.19 19.03 -0.39
CA LEU A 144 -3.87 17.81 -0.02
C LEU A 144 -4.59 17.97 1.32
N TYR A 145 -5.90 17.82 1.28
CA TYR A 145 -6.75 17.73 2.46
C TYR A 145 -7.24 16.31 2.65
N LEU A 146 -7.12 15.80 3.87
CA LEU A 146 -7.69 14.54 4.29
C LEU A 146 -9.13 14.77 4.76
N SER A 147 -10.06 13.99 4.22
CA SER A 147 -11.44 13.95 4.67
C SER A 147 -11.51 13.33 6.06
N MET A 148 -12.07 14.01 7.06
CA MET A 148 -12.25 13.48 8.42
C MET A 148 -13.67 13.71 8.93
N ALA A 149 -14.10 12.92 9.92
CA ALA A 149 -15.38 13.18 10.59
C ALA A 149 -15.24 14.46 11.41
N LYS A 150 -16.24 15.32 11.40
CA LYS A 150 -16.17 16.58 12.14
C LYS A 150 -16.14 16.42 13.66
N SER A 151 -16.91 15.49 14.24
CA SER A 151 -16.98 15.42 15.71
C SER A 151 -17.29 14.06 16.34
N SER A 152 -18.36 13.38 15.95
CA SER A 152 -18.80 12.15 16.62
C SER A 152 -19.43 11.16 15.64
N HIS A 153 -19.65 9.92 16.09
CA HIS A 153 -20.25 8.85 15.30
C HIS A 153 -21.62 9.16 14.68
N ASN A 154 -22.34 10.17 15.16
CA ASN A 154 -23.64 10.56 14.62
C ASN A 154 -23.59 11.85 13.81
N ASP A 155 -22.44 12.51 13.76
CA ASP A 155 -22.22 13.69 12.94
C ASP A 155 -21.88 13.25 11.52
N THR A 156 -22.82 13.49 10.61
CA THR A 156 -22.69 13.10 9.21
C THR A 156 -21.85 14.07 8.38
N SER A 157 -21.34 15.13 9.00
CA SER A 157 -20.55 16.14 8.30
C SER A 157 -19.07 15.79 8.23
N GLU A 158 -18.51 16.05 7.05
CA GLU A 158 -17.08 15.98 6.76
C GLU A 158 -16.40 17.29 7.17
N GLU A 159 -15.19 17.18 7.70
CA GLU A 159 -14.26 18.29 7.87
C GLU A 159 -12.93 17.96 7.18
N LEU A 160 -12.47 18.89 6.35
CA LEU A 160 -11.23 18.74 5.58
C LEU A 160 -10.04 19.20 6.43
N VAL A 161 -9.05 18.32 6.59
CA VAL A 161 -7.83 18.60 7.36
C VAL A 161 -6.62 18.62 6.43
N CYS A 162 -5.96 19.77 6.32
CA CYS A 162 -4.75 19.92 5.51
C CYS A 162 -3.63 19.00 6.02
N LEU A 163 -3.10 18.14 5.15
CA LEU A 163 -2.04 17.18 5.47
C LEU A 163 -0.77 17.90 5.93
N ASN A 164 -0.36 18.96 5.24
CA ASN A 164 0.83 19.75 5.59
C ASN A 164 0.74 20.32 7.02
N LYS A 165 -0.45 20.75 7.45
CA LYS A 165 -0.66 21.20 8.84
C LYS A 165 -0.53 20.08 9.86
N LEU A 166 -0.92 18.85 9.52
CA LEU A 166 -0.73 17.68 10.38
C LEU A 166 0.74 17.29 10.51
N ILE A 167 1.47 17.29 9.39
CA ILE A 167 2.91 17.02 9.37
C ILE A 167 3.68 18.10 10.14
N SER A 168 3.35 19.36 9.92
CA SER A 168 3.92 20.48 10.68
C SER A 168 3.66 20.34 12.18
N TYR A 169 2.45 19.92 12.57
CA TYR A 169 2.13 19.64 13.96
C TYR A 169 2.94 18.46 14.51
N TRP A 170 3.08 17.37 13.75
CA TRP A 170 3.93 16.23 14.14
C TRP A 170 5.38 16.66 14.37
N HIS A 171 5.98 17.39 13.44
CA HIS A 171 7.36 17.89 13.60
C HIS A 171 7.52 18.84 14.79
N SER A 172 6.46 19.59 15.16
CA SER A 172 6.49 20.42 16.36
C SER A 172 6.52 19.61 17.66
N LEU A 173 5.93 18.40 17.66
CA LEU A 173 6.00 17.47 18.77
C LEU A 173 7.33 16.69 18.76
N GLN A 174 7.85 16.39 17.56
CA GLN A 174 8.90 15.38 17.36
C GLN A 174 9.92 15.89 16.33
N PRO A 175 10.73 16.90 16.68
CA PRO A 175 11.62 17.56 15.73
C PRO A 175 12.79 16.69 15.26
N VAL A 176 12.96 15.48 15.78
CA VAL A 176 14.08 14.57 15.49
C VAL A 176 13.67 13.20 14.93
N HIS A 177 12.37 12.91 14.82
CA HIS A 177 11.90 11.58 14.42
C HIS A 177 11.48 11.57 12.95
N PRO A 178 12.05 10.69 12.09
CA PRO A 178 11.56 10.44 10.76
C PRO A 178 10.09 10.01 10.71
N LEU A 179 9.43 10.43 9.64
CA LEU A 179 8.04 10.13 9.32
C LEU A 179 7.99 9.33 8.01
N PHE A 180 7.19 8.28 7.98
CA PHE A 180 6.90 7.55 6.75
C PHE A 180 5.40 7.58 6.47
N LEU A 181 4.99 8.27 5.41
CA LEU A 181 3.60 8.40 4.98
C LEU A 181 3.26 7.35 3.94
N ILE A 182 2.17 6.62 4.16
CA ILE A 182 1.57 5.73 3.17
C ILE A 182 0.12 6.19 2.97
N LEU A 183 -0.17 6.74 1.78
CA LEU A 183 -1.42 7.45 1.49
C LEU A 183 -2.24 6.71 0.42
N GLU A 184 -3.24 5.96 0.87
CA GLU A 184 -4.27 5.34 0.04
C GLU A 184 -5.49 6.27 -0.01
N CYS A 185 -5.42 7.29 -0.86
CA CYS A 185 -6.51 8.24 -1.08
C CYS A 185 -6.39 8.97 -2.43
N CYS A 186 -7.47 9.61 -2.87
CA CYS A 186 -7.47 10.46 -4.06
C CYS A 186 -6.52 11.65 -3.91
N HIS A 187 -5.91 12.08 -5.02
CA HIS A 187 -4.96 13.20 -5.07
C HIS A 187 -3.74 13.02 -4.15
N SER A 188 -3.45 11.81 -3.69
CA SER A 188 -2.37 11.54 -2.73
C SER A 188 -1.00 11.96 -3.25
N GLY A 189 -0.79 11.96 -4.58
CA GLY A 189 0.42 12.46 -5.22
C GLY A 189 0.73 13.94 -4.95
N LEU A 190 -0.26 14.75 -4.52
CA LEU A 190 -0.02 16.11 -4.05
C LEU A 190 0.98 16.16 -2.89
N ALA A 191 1.02 15.14 -2.02
CA ALA A 191 1.99 15.09 -0.93
C ALA A 191 3.45 15.10 -1.43
N VAL A 192 3.70 14.52 -2.61
CA VAL A 192 5.03 14.53 -3.25
C VAL A 192 5.26 15.86 -3.97
N VAL A 193 4.27 16.36 -4.72
CA VAL A 193 4.36 17.63 -5.48
C VAL A 193 4.52 18.84 -4.57
N GLU A 194 3.90 18.84 -3.39
CA GLU A 194 4.06 19.84 -2.35
C GLU A 194 5.46 19.83 -1.70
N GLY A 195 6.31 18.85 -2.05
CA GLY A 195 7.66 18.73 -1.51
C GLY A 195 7.71 18.29 -0.05
N LEU A 196 6.67 17.59 0.43
CA LEU A 196 6.66 17.05 1.80
C LEU A 196 7.71 15.93 1.97
N GLY A 197 8.09 15.28 0.87
CA GLY A 197 9.13 14.25 0.83
C GLY A 197 10.51 14.87 0.95
N THR A 198 11.30 14.43 1.94
CA THR A 198 12.67 14.91 2.13
C THR A 198 13.53 13.85 2.77
N TRP A 199 14.81 13.82 2.42
CA TRP A 199 15.77 12.94 3.08
C TRP A 199 16.28 13.46 4.43
N GLY A 200 15.74 14.59 4.86
CA GLY A 200 16.23 15.36 5.98
C GLY A 200 17.51 16.14 5.65
N THR A 201 17.67 17.24 6.35
CA THR A 201 18.86 18.11 6.38
C THR A 201 19.26 18.33 7.83
N SER A 202 20.23 19.19 8.11
CA SER A 202 20.48 19.65 9.49
C SER A 202 19.25 20.34 10.12
N SER A 203 18.30 20.82 9.31
CA SER A 203 17.12 21.60 9.74
C SER A 203 15.77 20.91 9.51
N THR A 204 15.73 19.79 8.80
CA THR A 204 14.48 19.07 8.46
C THR A 204 14.66 17.58 8.69
N GLN A 205 13.62 16.90 9.17
CA GLN A 205 13.67 15.45 9.38
C GLN A 205 13.30 14.68 8.13
N PRO A 206 13.78 13.44 7.97
CA PRO A 206 13.38 12.62 6.85
C PRO A 206 11.87 12.37 6.85
N CYS A 207 11.25 12.58 5.70
CA CYS A 207 9.85 12.30 5.42
C CYS A 207 9.80 11.44 4.16
N LEU A 208 9.47 10.16 4.31
CA LEU A 208 9.30 9.21 3.22
C LEU A 208 7.83 9.15 2.84
N ILE A 209 7.51 8.90 1.57
CA ILE A 209 6.13 8.94 1.08
C ILE A 209 5.89 7.84 0.05
N LEU A 210 4.77 7.11 0.18
CA LEU A 210 4.15 6.29 -0.86
C LEU A 210 2.72 6.77 -1.09
N THR A 211 2.31 6.98 -2.34
CA THR A 211 0.97 7.46 -2.72
C THR A 211 0.31 6.52 -3.70
N SER A 212 -1.02 6.37 -3.62
CA SER A 212 -1.76 5.48 -4.52
C SER A 212 -1.94 6.05 -5.94
N CYS A 213 -1.85 7.37 -6.12
CA CYS A 213 -2.16 8.05 -7.39
C CYS A 213 -1.38 9.38 -7.55
N ALA A 214 -1.48 10.02 -8.73
CA ALA A 214 -0.90 11.34 -8.98
C ALA A 214 -1.70 12.47 -8.30
N ALA A 215 -1.24 13.71 -8.45
CA ALA A 215 -1.87 14.88 -7.81
C ALA A 215 -3.24 15.20 -8.42
N GLU A 216 -3.36 15.06 -9.73
CA GLU A 216 -4.56 15.30 -10.53
C GLU A 216 -5.51 14.10 -10.54
N ASP A 217 -5.01 12.91 -10.21
CA ASP A 217 -5.77 11.66 -10.28
C ASP A 217 -6.76 11.54 -9.12
N VAL A 218 -7.93 11.02 -9.46
CA VAL A 218 -8.84 10.43 -8.49
C VAL A 218 -8.46 8.97 -8.38
N SER A 219 -8.11 8.51 -7.16
CA SER A 219 -7.71 7.13 -6.93
C SER A 219 -8.80 6.21 -7.47
N GLY A 220 -8.44 5.29 -8.34
CA GLY A 220 -9.35 4.51 -9.17
C GLY A 220 -10.16 3.44 -8.44
N GLY A 221 -10.16 3.45 -7.11
CA GLY A 221 -10.89 2.52 -6.25
C GLY A 221 -10.75 1.04 -6.64
N TRP A 222 -9.90 0.35 -5.90
CA TRP A 222 -9.91 -1.11 -5.69
C TRP A 222 -9.59 -1.95 -6.94
N ILE A 223 -8.92 -3.09 -6.73
CA ILE A 223 -8.54 -4.00 -7.80
C ILE A 223 -9.75 -4.86 -8.17
N MET A 224 -10.65 -4.31 -8.99
CA MET A 224 -11.55 -5.03 -9.93
C MET A 224 -12.26 -6.33 -9.46
N ASP A 225 -12.48 -6.55 -8.17
CA ASP A 225 -13.04 -7.83 -7.69
C ASP A 225 -14.48 -7.76 -7.18
N GLY A 226 -14.95 -6.57 -6.80
CA GLY A 226 -16.18 -6.50 -6.04
C GLY A 226 -15.97 -6.94 -4.59
N ALA A 227 -16.41 -6.07 -3.70
CA ALA A 227 -16.69 -6.32 -2.29
C ALA A 227 -15.57 -6.76 -1.32
N ASN A 228 -14.38 -7.26 -1.71
CA ASN A 228 -13.40 -7.75 -0.71
C ASN A 228 -11.90 -7.52 -0.98
N THR A 229 -11.48 -6.88 -2.07
CA THR A 229 -10.06 -6.48 -2.21
C THR A 229 -9.74 -5.26 -1.37
N GLY A 230 -8.58 -5.27 -0.71
CA GLY A 230 -8.03 -4.06 -0.12
C GLY A 230 -7.69 -3.00 -1.18
N GLY A 231 -7.14 -1.88 -0.75
CA GLY A 231 -6.80 -0.72 -1.57
C GLY A 231 -5.81 -1.11 -2.64
N ILE A 232 -5.73 -0.33 -3.71
CA ILE A 232 -4.80 -0.62 -4.79
C ILE A 232 -3.39 -0.61 -4.22
N LEU A 233 -3.01 0.47 -3.53
CA LEU A 233 -1.69 0.58 -2.91
C LEU A 233 -1.49 -0.53 -1.87
N THR A 234 -2.49 -0.78 -1.02
CA THR A 234 -2.45 -1.82 0.01
C THR A 234 -2.17 -3.21 -0.56
N ASN A 235 -2.89 -3.63 -1.60
CA ASN A 235 -2.70 -4.94 -2.21
C ASN A 235 -1.29 -5.09 -2.79
N PHE A 236 -0.79 -4.08 -3.51
CA PHE A 236 0.57 -4.10 -4.03
C PHE A 236 1.62 -4.15 -2.91
N LEU A 237 1.37 -3.50 -1.78
CA LEU A 237 2.29 -3.52 -0.64
C LEU A 237 2.30 -4.86 0.11
N ILE A 238 1.15 -5.48 0.34
CA ILE A 238 1.05 -6.68 1.17
C ILE A 238 1.26 -7.98 0.40
N ASP A 239 0.89 -8.00 -0.88
CA ASP A 239 0.95 -9.17 -1.74
C ASP A 239 1.21 -8.77 -3.21
N PRO A 240 2.43 -8.26 -3.49
CA PRO A 240 2.82 -7.76 -4.80
C PRO A 240 2.62 -8.77 -5.93
N ILE A 241 2.95 -10.05 -5.69
CA ILE A 241 2.93 -11.10 -6.70
C ILE A 241 1.50 -11.48 -7.07
N ALA A 242 0.65 -11.77 -6.08
CA ALA A 242 -0.75 -12.08 -6.37
C ALA A 242 -1.44 -10.87 -7.02
N THR A 243 -1.09 -9.66 -6.60
CA THR A 243 -1.60 -8.43 -7.19
C THR A 243 -1.18 -8.27 -8.65
N TYR A 244 0.10 -8.52 -8.97
CA TYR A 244 0.58 -8.55 -10.35
C TYR A 244 -0.24 -9.52 -11.21
N PHE A 245 -0.46 -10.76 -10.74
CA PHE A 245 -1.22 -11.75 -11.49
C PHE A 245 -2.68 -11.32 -11.72
N LYS A 246 -3.31 -10.73 -10.71
CA LYS A 246 -4.66 -10.15 -10.82
C LYS A 246 -4.71 -9.04 -11.88
N VAL A 247 -3.72 -8.16 -11.91
CA VAL A 247 -3.71 -7.02 -12.84
C VAL A 247 -3.39 -7.45 -14.28
N ILE A 248 -2.37 -8.30 -14.47
CA ILE A 248 -1.89 -8.65 -15.82
C ILE A 248 -2.73 -9.74 -16.48
N PHE A 249 -3.11 -10.78 -15.74
CA PHE A 249 -3.80 -11.92 -16.32
C PHE A 249 -5.31 -11.87 -16.09
N ASN A 250 -5.80 -10.89 -15.31
CA ASN A 250 -7.18 -10.85 -14.83
C ASN A 250 -7.58 -12.19 -14.21
N VAL A 251 -6.65 -12.83 -13.49
CA VAL A 251 -6.97 -14.07 -12.78
C VAL A 251 -6.80 -13.91 -11.29
N PHE A 252 -7.85 -14.32 -10.60
CA PHE A 252 -7.93 -14.36 -9.16
C PHE A 252 -7.19 -15.60 -8.68
N TYR A 253 -5.92 -15.40 -8.32
CA TYR A 253 -5.13 -16.42 -7.66
C TYR A 253 -4.90 -16.01 -6.21
N GLU A 254 -5.31 -16.90 -5.31
CA GLU A 254 -4.64 -17.07 -4.04
C GLU A 254 -3.69 -18.23 -4.24
N PHE A 255 -2.45 -17.94 -4.61
CA PHE A 255 -1.41 -18.95 -4.50
C PHE A 255 -1.23 -19.22 -3.01
N GLY A 256 -1.78 -20.34 -2.55
CA GLY A 256 -1.66 -20.74 -1.16
C GLY A 256 -0.20 -20.87 -0.73
N GLY A 257 0.04 -20.54 0.53
CA GLY A 257 1.29 -20.82 1.24
C GLY A 257 2.13 -19.57 1.49
N ASP A 258 3.06 -19.74 2.41
CA ASP A 258 3.89 -18.70 2.95
C ASP A 258 5.12 -18.44 2.06
N ILE A 259 5.55 -17.18 1.95
CA ILE A 259 6.72 -16.74 1.16
C ILE A 259 8.04 -17.41 1.60
N PHE A 260 8.08 -18.00 2.81
CA PHE A 260 9.24 -18.71 3.34
C PHE A 260 9.07 -20.24 3.35
N SER A 261 7.86 -20.74 3.13
CA SER A 261 7.63 -22.17 2.90
C SER A 261 8.20 -22.56 1.54
N ASN A 262 8.64 -23.81 1.37
CA ASN A 262 9.04 -24.34 0.05
C ASN A 262 7.76 -24.57 -0.79
N ASN A 263 7.11 -23.48 -1.16
CA ASN A 263 5.96 -23.45 -2.05
C ASN A 263 6.32 -22.77 -3.38
N PRO A 264 5.49 -22.94 -4.41
CA PRO A 264 5.66 -22.24 -5.68
C PRO A 264 5.79 -20.71 -5.55
N MET A 265 5.14 -20.10 -4.55
CA MET A 265 5.19 -18.64 -4.36
C MET A 265 6.58 -18.13 -4.02
N LYS A 266 7.34 -18.85 -3.22
CA LYS A 266 8.71 -18.48 -2.92
C LYS A 266 9.53 -18.30 -4.20
N SER A 267 9.34 -19.16 -5.20
CA SER A 267 10.05 -19.04 -6.48
C SER A 267 9.69 -17.75 -7.21
N PHE A 268 8.41 -17.36 -7.23
CA PHE A 268 7.99 -16.06 -7.79
C PHE A 268 8.57 -14.88 -7.00
N TYR A 269 8.62 -14.95 -5.66
CA TYR A 269 9.20 -13.91 -4.82
C TYR A 269 10.73 -13.80 -4.98
N ASP A 270 11.43 -14.92 -5.18
CA ASP A 270 12.87 -14.96 -5.44
C ASP A 270 13.19 -14.29 -6.78
N VAL A 271 12.46 -14.65 -7.85
CA VAL A 271 12.56 -14.01 -9.18
C VAL A 271 12.25 -12.52 -9.08
N PHE A 272 11.15 -12.15 -8.42
CA PHE A 272 10.78 -10.76 -8.18
C PHE A 272 11.88 -9.99 -7.46
N SER A 273 12.41 -10.53 -6.36
CA SER A 273 13.43 -9.85 -5.56
C SER A 273 14.72 -9.64 -6.35
N TYR A 274 15.14 -10.66 -7.12
CA TYR A 274 16.30 -10.59 -8.00
C TYR A 274 16.16 -9.47 -9.04
N HIS A 275 15.05 -9.46 -9.79
CA HIS A 275 14.85 -8.44 -10.83
C HIS A 275 14.65 -7.04 -10.25
N ILE A 276 13.97 -6.89 -9.11
CA ILE A 276 13.83 -5.59 -8.45
C ILE A 276 15.18 -5.02 -8.03
N ASP A 277 16.09 -5.84 -7.50
CA ASP A 277 17.43 -5.36 -7.14
C ASP A 277 18.24 -4.90 -8.36
N ASN A 278 18.11 -5.58 -9.50
CA ASN A 278 18.73 -5.14 -10.75
C ASN A 278 18.07 -3.86 -11.30
N ILE A 279 16.73 -3.72 -11.21
CA ILE A 279 16.03 -2.48 -11.58
C ILE A 279 16.53 -1.30 -10.74
N ILE A 280 16.75 -1.51 -9.44
CA ILE A 280 17.28 -0.49 -8.52
C ILE A 280 18.70 -0.06 -8.96
N ASP A 281 19.53 -1.00 -9.40
CA ASP A 281 20.88 -0.70 -9.91
C ASP A 281 20.82 0.06 -11.23
N ASP A 282 20.10 -0.47 -12.22
CA ASP A 282 20.00 0.10 -13.57
C ASP A 282 19.43 1.51 -13.59
N CYS A 283 18.56 1.82 -12.63
CA CYS A 283 17.90 3.12 -12.54
C CYS A 283 18.64 4.09 -11.62
N ASP A 284 19.89 3.82 -11.23
CA ASP A 284 20.69 4.66 -10.32
C ASP A 284 19.96 4.96 -8.99
N LEU A 285 19.27 3.97 -8.40
CA LEU A 285 18.57 4.10 -7.11
C LEU A 285 19.30 3.41 -5.96
N ARG A 286 20.42 2.72 -6.21
CA ARG A 286 21.14 1.99 -5.16
C ARG A 286 21.48 2.86 -3.95
N GLN A 287 21.92 4.11 -4.17
CA GLN A 287 22.24 5.03 -3.08
C GLN A 287 21.01 5.46 -2.29
N ASP A 288 19.89 5.69 -2.96
CA ASP A 288 18.61 6.00 -2.31
C ASP A 288 18.13 4.82 -1.47
N PHE A 289 18.25 3.58 -1.96
CA PHE A 289 17.88 2.38 -1.21
C PHE A 289 18.82 2.08 -0.03
N ILE A 290 20.12 2.33 -0.15
CA ILE A 290 21.06 2.28 0.97
C ILE A 290 20.66 3.34 2.03
N ARG A 291 20.27 4.54 1.58
CA ARG A 291 19.82 5.61 2.47
C ARG A 291 18.48 5.27 3.13
N LEU A 292 17.52 4.69 2.42
CA LEU A 292 16.28 4.13 2.97
C LEU A 292 16.61 3.11 4.04
N GLN A 293 17.46 2.13 3.75
CA GLN A 293 17.82 1.10 4.71
C GLN A 293 18.43 1.70 5.99
N LYS A 294 19.30 2.70 5.85
CA LYS A 294 19.93 3.38 6.99
C LYS A 294 18.94 4.22 7.82
N ILE A 295 18.03 4.93 7.16
CA ILE A 295 17.09 5.84 7.83
C ILE A 295 15.89 5.08 8.37
N ALA A 296 15.42 4.04 7.69
CA ALA A 296 14.13 3.42 7.94
C ALA A 296 14.21 1.94 8.35
N GLY A 297 15.29 1.26 7.97
CA GLY A 297 15.44 -0.17 8.14
C GLY A 297 14.94 -0.95 6.92
N SER A 298 15.19 -2.26 6.91
CA SER A 298 14.90 -3.13 5.76
C SER A 298 13.40 -3.35 5.50
N HIS A 299 12.54 -3.26 6.51
CA HIS A 299 11.09 -3.42 6.31
C HIS A 299 10.50 -2.30 5.43
N VAL A 300 10.99 -1.07 5.55
CA VAL A 300 10.59 0.02 4.64
C VAL A 300 11.16 -0.19 3.25
N VAL A 301 12.39 -0.70 3.12
CA VAL A 301 12.94 -1.09 1.81
C VAL A 301 12.06 -2.11 1.09
N VAL A 302 11.55 -3.12 1.81
CA VAL A 302 10.61 -4.10 1.26
C VAL A 302 9.34 -3.42 0.74
N LEU A 303 8.75 -2.48 1.50
CA LEU A 303 7.59 -1.72 1.06
C LEU A 303 7.86 -0.91 -0.22
N PHE A 304 9.03 -0.28 -0.35
CA PHE A 304 9.43 0.41 -1.58
C PHE A 304 9.61 -0.55 -2.76
N LYS A 305 10.24 -1.72 -2.55
CA LYS A 305 10.36 -2.76 -3.58
C LYS A 305 8.99 -3.22 -4.07
N HIS A 306 8.05 -3.46 -3.16
CA HIS A 306 6.68 -3.86 -3.48
C HIS A 306 5.94 -2.75 -4.24
N PHE A 307 6.11 -1.50 -3.79
CA PHE A 307 5.52 -0.32 -4.44
C PHE A 307 5.97 -0.13 -5.90
N MET A 308 7.20 -0.52 -6.26
CA MET A 308 7.68 -0.42 -7.64
C MET A 308 6.80 -1.18 -8.64
N LEU A 309 6.11 -2.27 -8.23
CA LEU A 309 5.13 -2.93 -9.09
C LEU A 309 3.90 -2.08 -9.37
N LEU A 310 3.41 -1.32 -8.38
CA LEU A 310 2.32 -0.38 -8.62
C LEU A 310 2.75 0.72 -9.59
N VAL A 311 4.00 1.20 -9.48
CA VAL A 311 4.55 2.19 -10.42
C VAL A 311 4.65 1.65 -11.84
N ARG A 312 4.95 0.35 -11.99
CA ARG A 312 5.03 -0.34 -13.29
C ARG A 312 3.65 -0.62 -13.88
N TYR A 313 2.74 -1.20 -13.10
CA TYR A 313 1.49 -1.77 -13.57
C TYR A 313 0.24 -0.95 -13.22
N GLY A 314 0.40 0.18 -12.55
CA GLY A 314 -0.70 1.09 -12.21
C GLY A 314 -1.49 1.54 -13.45
N ASN A 315 -0.83 1.68 -14.61
CA ASN A 315 -1.49 2.02 -15.87
C ASN A 315 -2.30 0.88 -16.51
N LYS A 316 -2.16 -0.36 -16.01
CA LYS A 316 -2.91 -1.55 -16.44
C LYS A 316 -4.15 -1.82 -15.60
N LEU A 317 -4.33 -1.06 -14.51
CA LEU A 317 -5.54 -1.12 -13.70
C LEU A 317 -6.75 -0.66 -14.52
N TYR A 318 -7.94 -1.12 -14.12
CA TYR A 318 -9.20 -0.71 -14.75
C TYR A 318 -9.40 0.81 -14.75
N HIS A 319 -9.02 1.43 -13.64
CA HIS A 319 -8.79 2.86 -13.55
C HIS A 319 -7.29 3.10 -13.42
N PRO A 320 -6.60 3.49 -14.51
CA PRO A 320 -5.16 3.73 -14.50
C PRO A 320 -4.75 4.64 -13.34
N GLN A 321 -3.68 4.27 -12.63
CA GLN A 321 -3.10 5.03 -11.53
C GLN A 321 -1.64 5.38 -11.83
N ASP A 322 -1.26 6.63 -11.55
CA ASP A 322 0.14 7.09 -11.62
C ASP A 322 0.69 7.35 -10.20
N ALA A 323 0.94 6.26 -9.47
CA ALA A 323 1.45 6.29 -8.10
C ALA A 323 2.79 7.04 -7.97
N LYS A 324 2.95 7.82 -6.90
CA LYS A 324 4.15 8.64 -6.63
C LYS A 324 4.80 8.25 -5.31
N SER A 325 6.07 8.58 -5.18
CA SER A 325 6.83 8.29 -3.96
C SER A 325 7.95 9.28 -3.71
N PHE A 326 8.44 9.30 -2.47
CA PHE A 326 9.73 9.88 -2.12
C PHE A 326 10.54 8.87 -1.29
N PRO A 327 11.74 8.47 -1.72
CA PRO A 327 12.40 8.83 -2.99
C PRO A 327 11.61 8.41 -4.23
N ASP A 328 11.82 9.12 -5.34
CA ASP A 328 11.10 8.88 -6.58
C ASP A 328 11.62 7.63 -7.29
N VAL A 329 10.80 6.57 -7.30
CA VAL A 329 11.07 5.33 -8.03
C VAL A 329 10.43 5.31 -9.44
N SER A 330 9.80 6.39 -9.90
CA SER A 330 9.09 6.42 -11.19
C SER A 330 9.99 6.19 -12.40
N LYS A 331 11.28 6.57 -12.30
CA LYS A 331 12.29 6.29 -13.33
C LYS A 331 12.52 4.80 -13.59
N CYS A 332 12.13 3.93 -12.65
CA CYS A 332 12.22 2.48 -12.82
C CYS A 332 11.15 1.89 -13.73
N ARG A 333 10.12 2.65 -14.12
CA ARG A 333 8.94 2.15 -14.83
C ARG A 333 9.27 1.39 -16.12
N ASP A 334 10.33 1.78 -16.82
CA ASP A 334 10.64 1.29 -18.16
C ASP A 334 11.90 0.41 -18.23
N SER A 335 12.39 -0.10 -17.09
CA SER A 335 13.52 -1.04 -17.06
C SER A 335 13.21 -2.34 -17.82
N GLU A 336 14.19 -2.86 -18.56
CA GLU A 336 14.09 -4.15 -19.28
C GLU A 336 13.90 -5.34 -18.34
N HIS A 337 14.39 -5.24 -17.11
CA HIS A 337 14.23 -6.28 -16.08
C HIS A 337 12.76 -6.59 -15.74
N TRP A 338 11.83 -5.66 -15.98
CA TRP A 338 10.40 -5.98 -15.87
C TRP A 338 9.99 -7.05 -16.88
N THR A 339 10.45 -6.94 -18.12
CA THR A 339 10.14 -7.92 -19.17
C THR A 339 10.83 -9.26 -18.91
N LEU A 340 12.06 -9.25 -18.39
CA LEU A 340 12.76 -10.47 -17.99
C LEU A 340 12.06 -11.18 -16.82
N MET A 341 11.62 -10.42 -15.82
CA MET A 341 10.82 -10.95 -14.70
C MET A 341 9.52 -11.60 -15.21
N GLU A 342 8.81 -10.95 -16.13
CA GLU A 342 7.59 -11.49 -16.74
C GLU A 342 7.86 -12.82 -17.47
N GLN A 343 8.97 -12.91 -18.23
CA GLN A 343 9.37 -14.14 -18.92
C GLN A 343 9.67 -15.28 -17.94
N GLU A 344 10.43 -15.02 -16.89
CA GLU A 344 10.73 -16.03 -15.87
C GLU A 344 9.48 -16.45 -15.09
N PHE A 345 8.54 -15.52 -14.83
CA PHE A 345 7.24 -15.88 -14.27
C PHE A 345 6.44 -16.80 -15.20
N GLU A 346 6.44 -16.55 -16.52
CA GLU A 346 5.80 -17.45 -17.48
C GLU A 346 6.44 -18.84 -17.47
N GLU A 347 7.77 -18.94 -17.42
CA GLU A 347 8.50 -20.20 -17.31
C GLU A 347 8.16 -20.96 -16.04
N LEU A 348 8.10 -20.28 -14.89
CA LEU A 348 7.69 -20.87 -13.61
C LEU A 348 6.26 -21.44 -13.69
N ILE A 349 5.33 -20.72 -14.31
CA ILE A 349 3.95 -21.21 -14.49
C ILE A 349 3.93 -22.48 -15.34
N LEU A 350 4.71 -22.54 -16.43
CA LEU A 350 4.78 -23.71 -17.30
C LEU A 350 5.39 -24.92 -16.59
N ASP A 351 6.46 -24.72 -15.80
CA ASP A 351 7.07 -25.77 -14.98
C ASP A 351 6.09 -26.33 -13.95
N LEU A 352 5.42 -25.45 -13.19
CA LEU A 352 4.39 -25.86 -12.21
C LEU A 352 3.27 -26.66 -12.86
N TRP A 353 2.80 -26.23 -14.03
CA TRP A 353 1.76 -26.93 -14.75
C TRP A 353 2.20 -28.33 -15.22
N SER A 354 3.42 -28.46 -15.74
CA SER A 354 3.97 -29.76 -16.17
C SER A 354 4.00 -30.78 -15.03
N LYS A 355 4.19 -30.31 -13.79
CA LYS A 355 4.17 -31.14 -12.57
C LYS A 355 2.75 -31.47 -12.09
N MET A 356 1.76 -30.68 -12.48
CA MET A 356 0.36 -30.85 -12.07
C MET A 356 -0.45 -31.76 -13.00
N ILE A 357 -0.06 -31.94 -14.25
CA ILE A 357 -0.63 -32.97 -15.13
C ILE A 357 0.01 -34.31 -14.74
N PRO A 358 -0.73 -35.26 -14.14
CA PRO A 358 -0.21 -36.61 -13.97
C PRO A 358 0.05 -37.20 -15.35
N GLU A 359 1.16 -37.92 -15.56
CA GLU A 359 1.50 -38.63 -16.80
C GLU A 359 0.47 -39.71 -17.24
N GLN A 360 -0.74 -39.74 -16.67
CA GLN A 360 -1.67 -40.86 -16.79
C GLN A 360 -2.70 -40.81 -17.93
N ASP A 361 -2.80 -39.75 -18.74
CA ASP A 361 -3.79 -39.70 -19.85
C ASP A 361 -3.25 -39.12 -21.17
N ILE A 362 -2.06 -39.56 -21.61
CA ILE A 362 -1.58 -39.29 -23.00
C ILE A 362 -1.63 -40.56 -23.88
N THR A 363 -2.16 -41.67 -23.36
CA THR A 363 -2.44 -42.88 -24.17
C THR A 363 -3.81 -43.45 -23.85
N GLN A 364 -4.87 -42.76 -24.28
CA GLN A 364 -6.13 -43.40 -24.73
C GLN A 364 -6.72 -42.63 -25.91
#